data_AF-C1MNM4-F1
#
_entry.id   AF-C1MNM4-F1
#
_cell.length_a   1.000
_cell.length_b   1.000
_cell.length_c   1.000
_cell.angle_alpha   90.00
_cell.angle_beta   90.00
_cell.angle_gamma   90.00
#
_symmetry.space_group_name_H-M   'P 1'
#
loop_
_entity.id
_entity.type
_entity.pdbx_description
1 polymer ?
#
loop_
_entity_poly.entity_id
_entity_poly.type
_entity_poly.pdbx_seq_one_letter_code
_entity_poly.pdbx_strand_id
1 'polypeptide(L)'
;MSAIIGDPRFPRTKRFDMEERKRLIFNAKQRNFGVDVNALAAQKAEKQLAAAREAEYDKHHASMTAYYDKQLVLMEQERREVQAALNRNVAEFRKEHQKKEQRREYDLSDPNATRNSLPARVGDADARIGVSSAQVFEGEDLRAGERRRVQAAQQRAWCDAQQAERDAATLAEQEAEIAHGELVKQQEAYQSAVVAAQEEARRAFERDVARENAALAEEALARAIEEKHASDAAAEAEAEAVAVDATLAEDPSVGATNYLSETRVRADHWKGMRREDHLRYAAEQQAQRDAKATAAEEEAAANRAHFAQSELVRKTLEQRAEQVEQFKLEQRAAVFNTVRAQREEKHQRDASTRRSFVENSIGPEYFGYFGNSAR
;
A
#
# COMPACT_ATOMS: atom_id res chain seq x y z
N MET A 1 -149.91 89.64 74.50
CA MET A 1 -150.51 90.78 75.23
C MET A 1 -151.45 90.22 76.28
N SER A 2 -151.09 90.37 77.56
CA SER A 2 -151.84 89.84 78.71
C SER A 2 -153.11 90.68 78.93
N ALA A 3 -154.29 90.05 78.89
CA ALA A 3 -155.56 90.74 79.11
C ALA A 3 -155.73 91.09 80.59
N ILE A 4 -155.82 92.38 80.91
CA ILE A 4 -155.99 92.90 82.27
C ILE A 4 -157.49 92.86 82.62
N ILE A 5 -157.85 92.19 83.72
CA ILE A 5 -159.22 92.08 84.22
C ILE A 5 -159.68 93.45 84.75
N GLY A 6 -160.52 94.16 83.99
CA GLY A 6 -161.04 95.50 84.35
C GLY A 6 -161.13 96.52 83.20
N ASP A 7 -160.67 96.19 81.99
CA ASP A 7 -160.85 96.98 80.76
C ASP A 7 -162.36 97.14 80.42
N PRO A 8 -162.86 98.29 79.90
CA PRO A 8 -164.25 98.44 79.43
C PRO A 8 -164.73 97.34 78.47
N ARG A 9 -163.82 96.61 77.80
CA ARG A 9 -164.17 95.43 76.98
C ARG A 9 -164.51 94.17 77.80
N PHE A 10 -164.14 94.08 79.08
CA PHE A 10 -164.43 92.95 79.99
C PHE A 10 -164.77 93.43 81.44
N PRO A 11 -165.99 93.92 81.69
CA PRO A 11 -166.42 94.37 83.03
C PRO A 11 -166.63 93.19 84.01
N ARG A 12 -166.24 93.39 85.29
CA ARG A 12 -166.35 92.38 86.38
C ARG A 12 -167.79 92.01 86.77
N THR A 13 -168.77 92.77 86.34
CA THR A 13 -170.20 92.54 86.61
C THR A 13 -171.02 92.83 85.35
N LYS A 14 -171.26 91.79 84.53
CA LYS A 14 -172.27 91.89 83.47
C LYS A 14 -173.63 92.12 84.15
N ARG A 15 -174.19 93.31 83.99
CA ARG A 15 -175.62 93.57 84.28
C ARG A 15 -176.41 92.81 83.24
N PHE A 16 -176.93 91.65 83.60
CA PHE A 16 -177.85 90.90 82.76
C PHE A 16 -179.25 91.50 82.92
N ASP A 17 -179.90 91.80 81.81
CA ASP A 17 -181.31 92.16 81.84
C ASP A 17 -182.10 91.00 82.48
N MET A 18 -182.82 91.30 83.57
CA MET A 18 -183.52 90.29 84.38
C MET A 18 -184.64 89.62 83.58
N GLU A 19 -185.20 90.29 82.57
CA GLU A 19 -186.19 89.68 81.68
C GLU A 19 -185.55 88.65 80.73
N GLU A 20 -184.43 88.97 80.10
CA GLU A 20 -183.70 88.04 79.24
C GLU A 20 -183.21 86.82 80.01
N ARG A 21 -182.72 87.03 81.23
CA ARG A 21 -182.26 85.94 82.10
C ARG A 21 -183.41 85.01 82.50
N LYS A 22 -184.59 85.54 82.83
CA LYS A 22 -185.78 84.71 83.09
C LYS A 22 -186.16 83.87 81.87
N ARG A 23 -186.18 84.47 80.67
CA ARG A 23 -186.49 83.74 79.41
C ARG A 23 -185.56 82.55 79.18
N LEU A 24 -184.27 82.70 79.48
CA LEU A 24 -183.28 81.62 79.36
C LEU A 24 -183.44 80.53 80.43
N ILE A 25 -183.74 80.89 81.68
CA ILE A 25 -183.87 79.93 82.80
C ILE A 25 -185.11 79.05 82.67
N PHE A 26 -186.23 79.61 82.18
CA PHE A 26 -187.49 78.87 82.00
C PHE A 26 -187.54 78.08 80.68
N ASN A 27 -186.69 78.37 79.71
CA ASN A 27 -186.57 77.58 78.48
C ASN A 27 -185.66 76.36 78.70
N ALA A 28 -186.26 75.21 79.01
CA ALA A 28 -185.54 73.95 79.29
C ALA A 28 -184.55 73.56 78.17
N LYS A 29 -184.84 73.89 76.90
CA LYS A 29 -183.98 73.56 75.76
C LYS A 29 -182.72 74.43 75.74
N GLN A 30 -182.84 75.74 75.98
CA GLN A 30 -181.68 76.63 76.07
C GLN A 30 -180.85 76.37 77.33
N ARG A 31 -181.47 75.93 78.43
CA ARG A 31 -180.75 75.56 79.65
C ARG A 31 -179.91 74.29 79.49
N ASN A 32 -180.43 73.28 78.77
CA ASN A 32 -179.73 72.01 78.59
C ASN A 32 -178.76 72.03 77.38
N PHE A 33 -179.07 72.75 76.30
CA PHE A 33 -178.31 72.71 75.02
C PHE A 33 -178.17 74.09 74.35
N GLY A 34 -178.21 75.18 75.12
CA GLY A 34 -178.05 76.54 74.58
C GLY A 34 -176.63 76.77 74.06
N VAL A 35 -176.51 76.98 72.75
CA VAL A 35 -175.24 77.21 72.07
C VAL A 35 -175.36 78.46 71.19
N ASP A 36 -174.40 79.38 71.32
CA ASP A 36 -174.29 80.55 70.44
C ASP A 36 -173.67 80.15 69.11
N VAL A 37 -174.54 79.84 68.14
CA VAL A 37 -174.15 79.37 66.82
C VAL A 37 -173.37 80.44 66.05
N ASN A 38 -173.66 81.73 66.27
CA ASN A 38 -173.01 82.83 65.58
C ASN A 38 -171.58 83.05 66.11
N ALA A 39 -171.40 83.03 67.43
CA ALA A 39 -170.06 83.12 68.03
C ALA A 39 -169.19 81.91 67.68
N LEU A 40 -169.76 80.69 67.66
CA LEU A 40 -169.03 79.50 67.20
C LEU A 40 -168.69 79.56 65.70
N ALA A 41 -169.56 80.14 64.86
CA ALA A 41 -169.26 80.35 63.45
C ALA A 41 -168.10 81.34 63.26
N ALA A 42 -168.09 82.44 64.02
CA ALA A 42 -166.97 83.40 64.02
C ALA A 42 -165.66 82.77 64.51
N GLN A 43 -165.68 81.99 65.60
CA GLN A 43 -164.50 81.27 66.08
C GLN A 43 -163.99 80.22 65.09
N LYS A 44 -164.90 79.51 64.39
CA LYS A 44 -164.53 78.59 63.31
C LYS A 44 -163.88 79.35 62.15
N ALA A 45 -164.43 80.48 61.75
CA ALA A 45 -163.88 81.31 60.67
C ALA A 45 -162.49 81.86 61.04
N GLU A 46 -162.30 82.35 62.27
CA GLU A 46 -161.00 82.82 62.76
C GLU A 46 -159.97 81.68 62.80
N LYS A 47 -160.34 80.49 63.30
CA LYS A 47 -159.47 79.31 63.31
C LYS A 47 -159.12 78.84 61.90
N GLN A 48 -160.08 78.89 60.97
CA GLN A 48 -159.83 78.59 59.55
C GLN A 48 -158.89 79.61 58.92
N LEU A 49 -159.01 80.90 59.24
CA LEU A 49 -158.14 81.95 58.71
C LEU A 49 -156.72 81.87 59.30
N ALA A 50 -156.60 81.53 60.60
CA ALA A 50 -155.32 81.26 61.24
C ALA A 50 -154.64 80.02 60.62
N ALA A 51 -155.37 78.92 60.44
CA ALA A 51 -154.87 77.71 59.78
C ALA A 51 -154.49 77.97 58.31
N ALA A 52 -155.26 78.78 57.58
CA ALA A 52 -154.90 79.17 56.21
C ALA A 52 -153.63 80.02 56.18
N ARG A 53 -153.45 80.94 57.13
CA ARG A 53 -152.22 81.75 57.24
C ARG A 53 -151.01 80.90 57.58
N GLU A 54 -151.13 79.97 58.53
CA GLU A 54 -150.08 79.01 58.89
C GLU A 54 -149.72 78.12 57.68
N ALA A 55 -150.72 77.62 56.95
CA ALA A 55 -150.51 76.86 55.72
C ALA A 55 -149.80 77.69 54.62
N GLU A 56 -150.11 78.98 54.47
CA GLU A 56 -149.37 79.86 53.53
C GLU A 56 -147.93 80.12 53.98
N TYR A 57 -147.68 80.28 55.30
CA TYR A 57 -146.32 80.35 55.84
C TYR A 57 -145.55 79.06 55.57
N ASP A 58 -146.14 77.90 55.84
CA ASP A 58 -145.54 76.59 55.59
C ASP A 58 -145.24 76.38 54.11
N LYS A 59 -146.16 76.77 53.22
CA LYS A 59 -145.94 76.73 51.75
C LYS A 59 -144.78 77.64 51.34
N HIS A 60 -144.72 78.86 51.88
CA HIS A 60 -143.62 79.79 51.59
C HIS A 60 -142.28 79.23 52.07
N HIS A 61 -142.22 78.71 53.30
CA HIS A 61 -141.02 78.07 53.83
C HIS A 61 -140.62 76.83 53.04
N ALA A 62 -141.57 75.97 52.67
CA ALA A 62 -141.32 74.81 51.81
C ALA A 62 -140.78 75.24 50.42
N SER A 63 -141.33 76.30 49.83
CA SER A 63 -140.82 76.87 48.57
C SER A 63 -139.40 77.41 48.70
N MET A 64 -139.09 78.10 49.80
CA MET A 64 -137.75 78.63 50.08
C MET A 64 -136.74 77.51 50.33
N THR A 65 -137.09 76.48 51.11
CA THR A 65 -136.24 75.29 51.31
C THR A 65 -135.98 74.60 49.99
N ALA A 66 -137.01 74.37 49.17
CA ALA A 66 -136.87 73.76 47.85
C ALA A 66 -136.01 74.62 46.89
N TYR A 67 -136.04 75.95 47.03
CA TYR A 67 -135.15 76.85 46.28
C TYR A 67 -133.69 76.69 46.71
N TYR A 68 -133.39 76.73 48.01
CA TYR A 68 -132.02 76.58 48.52
C TYR A 68 -131.46 75.18 48.29
N ASP A 69 -132.27 74.12 48.43
CA ASP A 69 -131.85 72.75 48.12
C ASP A 69 -131.41 72.62 46.66
N LYS A 70 -132.15 73.24 45.72
CA LYS A 70 -131.74 73.29 44.31
C LYS A 70 -130.41 74.02 44.13
N GLN A 71 -130.20 75.15 44.81
CA GLN A 71 -128.93 75.88 44.75
C GLN A 71 -127.76 75.06 45.32
N LEU A 72 -127.97 74.35 46.43
CA LEU A 72 -126.96 73.46 47.01
C LEU A 72 -126.60 72.31 46.07
N VAL A 73 -127.59 71.72 45.39
CA VAL A 73 -127.35 70.67 44.39
C VAL A 73 -126.53 71.21 43.21
N LEU A 74 -126.83 72.41 42.72
CA LEU A 74 -126.04 73.05 41.64
C LEU A 74 -124.59 73.32 42.08
N MET A 75 -124.39 73.91 43.26
CA MET A 75 -123.03 74.14 43.79
C MET A 75 -122.25 72.84 44.02
N GLU A 76 -122.93 71.77 44.45
CA GLU A 76 -122.31 70.46 44.60
C GLU A 76 -121.92 69.84 43.26
N GLN A 77 -122.72 70.04 42.20
CA GLN A 77 -122.39 69.62 40.84
C GLN A 77 -121.17 70.38 40.32
N GLU A 78 -121.15 71.72 40.43
CA GLU A 78 -120.00 72.54 40.04
C GLU A 78 -118.72 72.12 40.79
N ARG A 79 -118.81 71.89 42.10
CA ARG A 79 -117.68 71.39 42.91
C ARG A 79 -117.16 70.05 42.38
N ARG A 80 -118.05 69.12 42.02
CA ARG A 80 -117.67 67.82 41.46
C ARG A 80 -117.02 67.96 40.09
N GLU A 81 -117.51 68.86 39.24
CA GLU A 81 -116.92 69.12 37.93
C GLU A 81 -115.52 69.72 38.05
N VAL A 82 -115.33 70.70 38.95
CA VAL A 82 -114.01 71.29 39.25
C VAL A 82 -113.06 70.21 39.80
N GLN A 83 -113.51 69.38 40.73
CA GLN A 83 -112.69 68.30 41.26
C GLN A 83 -112.32 67.27 40.18
N ALA A 84 -113.27 66.93 39.30
CA ALA A 84 -113.01 66.03 38.18
C ALA A 84 -112.03 66.63 37.16
N ALA A 85 -112.10 67.94 36.90
CA ALA A 85 -111.15 68.64 36.05
C ALA A 85 -109.75 68.70 36.69
N LEU A 86 -109.65 68.99 37.99
CA LEU A 86 -108.38 68.96 38.71
C LEU A 86 -107.74 67.57 38.68
N ASN A 87 -108.52 66.52 38.92
CA ASN A 87 -108.03 65.14 38.87
C ASN A 87 -107.55 64.76 37.47
N ARG A 88 -108.25 65.21 36.41
CA ARG A 88 -107.83 65.04 35.01
C ARG A 88 -106.50 65.75 34.76
N ASN A 89 -106.37 67.02 35.13
CA ASN A 89 -105.14 67.79 34.94
C ASN A 89 -103.95 67.16 35.69
N VAL A 90 -104.16 66.66 36.93
CA VAL A 90 -103.12 65.95 37.69
C VAL A 90 -102.73 64.64 36.99
N ALA A 91 -103.70 63.89 36.48
CA ALA A 91 -103.43 62.65 35.75
C ALA A 91 -102.67 62.91 34.44
N GLU A 92 -103.04 63.97 33.70
CA GLU A 92 -102.35 64.42 32.49
C GLU A 92 -100.92 64.86 32.81
N PHE A 93 -100.74 65.71 33.84
CA PHE A 93 -99.41 66.13 34.28
C PHE A 93 -98.52 64.95 34.67
N ARG A 94 -99.04 63.98 35.42
CA ARG A 94 -98.32 62.74 35.77
C ARG A 94 -97.97 61.93 34.53
N LYS A 95 -98.91 61.80 33.59
CA LYS A 95 -98.71 61.08 32.33
C LYS A 95 -97.65 61.76 31.47
N GLU A 96 -97.57 63.09 31.46
CA GLU A 96 -96.65 63.83 30.58
C GLU A 96 -95.26 64.03 31.16
N HIS A 97 -95.16 64.29 32.47
CA HIS A 97 -93.93 64.74 33.13
C HIS A 97 -93.39 63.81 34.22
N GLN A 98 -94.14 62.76 34.60
CA GLN A 98 -93.71 61.80 35.62
C GLN A 98 -93.60 60.38 35.06
N LYS A 99 -93.30 60.28 33.77
CA LYS A 99 -93.03 58.99 33.12
C LYS A 99 -91.75 58.37 33.68
N LYS A 100 -91.66 57.04 33.69
CA LYS A 100 -90.47 56.33 34.21
C LYS A 100 -89.22 56.68 33.40
N GLU A 101 -89.40 56.87 32.09
CA GLU A 101 -88.37 57.17 31.10
C GLU A 101 -87.75 58.57 31.28
N GLN A 102 -88.43 59.47 31.99
CA GLN A 102 -87.96 60.85 32.23
C GLN A 102 -87.17 60.99 33.53
N ARG A 103 -86.97 59.90 34.29
CA ARG A 103 -86.17 59.92 35.52
C ARG A 103 -84.70 60.13 35.19
N ARG A 104 -83.97 60.78 36.10
CA ARG A 104 -82.54 61.05 35.95
C ARG A 104 -81.72 59.76 35.84
N GLU A 105 -82.15 58.73 36.57
CA GLU A 105 -81.54 57.41 36.66
C GLU A 105 -82.19 56.36 35.74
N TYR A 106 -82.97 56.80 34.75
CA TYR A 106 -83.63 55.85 33.84
C TYR A 106 -82.62 55.04 33.03
N ASP A 107 -81.49 55.64 32.63
CA ASP A 107 -80.37 54.96 31.96
C ASP A 107 -79.86 53.73 32.71
N LEU A 108 -79.88 53.75 34.05
CA LEU A 108 -79.50 52.61 34.90
C LEU A 108 -80.61 51.56 35.06
N SER A 109 -81.87 51.95 34.88
CA SER A 109 -83.04 51.09 35.11
C SER A 109 -83.82 50.73 33.84
N ASP A 110 -83.29 51.12 32.67
CA ASP A 110 -83.81 50.79 31.36
C ASP A 110 -83.67 49.27 31.12
N PRO A 111 -84.79 48.55 30.93
CA PRO A 111 -84.76 47.11 30.65
C PRO A 111 -83.96 46.75 29.38
N ASN A 112 -83.79 47.71 28.46
CA ASN A 112 -83.06 47.52 27.21
C ASN A 112 -81.60 48.01 27.28
N ALA A 113 -81.10 48.47 28.43
CA ALA A 113 -79.76 49.04 28.55
C ALA A 113 -78.66 48.12 27.98
N THR A 114 -78.71 46.82 28.29
CA THR A 114 -77.74 45.82 27.79
C THR A 114 -77.83 45.57 26.28
N ARG A 115 -79.00 45.78 25.68
CA ARG A 115 -79.19 45.65 24.23
C ARG A 115 -78.70 46.88 23.49
N ASN A 116 -78.86 48.05 24.09
CA ASN A 116 -78.47 49.34 23.52
C ASN A 116 -76.98 49.65 23.75
N SER A 117 -76.33 49.00 24.71
CA SER A 117 -74.90 49.20 25.00
C SER A 117 -74.02 48.55 23.93
N LEU A 118 -72.91 49.21 23.63
CA LEU A 118 -71.88 48.66 22.76
C LEU A 118 -71.03 47.65 23.54
N PRO A 119 -70.50 46.60 22.88
CA PRO A 119 -69.47 45.75 23.48
C PRO A 119 -68.28 46.58 23.98
N ALA A 120 -67.59 46.05 25.00
CA ALA A 120 -66.41 46.69 25.61
C ALA A 120 -65.29 46.95 24.59
N ARG A 121 -65.19 46.10 23.55
CA ARG A 121 -64.30 46.25 22.41
C ARG A 121 -65.04 45.93 21.12
N VAL A 122 -64.91 46.81 20.12
CA VAL A 122 -65.49 46.64 18.79
C VAL A 122 -64.36 46.48 17.77
N GLY A 123 -64.07 45.23 17.40
CA GLY A 123 -62.98 44.89 16.49
C GLY A 123 -61.59 45.07 17.11
N ASP A 124 -60.55 45.09 16.26
CA ASP A 124 -59.15 45.16 16.71
C ASP A 124 -58.61 46.58 16.81
N ALA A 125 -59.11 47.49 15.97
CA ALA A 125 -58.72 48.90 15.94
C ALA A 125 -59.83 49.79 16.52
N ASP A 126 -60.14 49.61 17.81
CA ASP A 126 -61.12 50.44 18.52
C ASP A 126 -60.44 51.68 19.12
N ALA A 127 -60.68 52.85 18.54
CA ALA A 127 -60.06 54.11 18.98
C ALA A 127 -60.43 54.55 20.41
N ARG A 128 -61.48 53.97 21.01
CA ARG A 128 -61.91 54.25 22.39
C ARG A 128 -61.02 53.55 23.42
N ILE A 129 -60.23 52.57 22.98
CA ILE A 129 -59.46 51.67 23.84
C ILE A 129 -58.01 52.11 23.84
N GLY A 130 -57.59 52.71 24.96
CA GLY A 130 -56.19 52.94 25.28
C GLY A 130 -55.60 51.87 26.19
N VAL A 131 -54.33 51.99 26.51
CA VAL A 131 -53.58 51.03 27.35
C VAL A 131 -54.21 50.82 28.74
N SER A 132 -54.84 51.85 29.32
CA SER A 132 -55.45 51.78 30.65
C SER A 132 -56.74 50.94 30.73
N SER A 133 -57.40 50.65 29.61
CA SER A 133 -58.69 49.93 29.61
C SER A 133 -58.54 48.41 29.73
N ALA A 134 -57.32 47.90 29.55
CA ALA A 134 -56.98 46.47 29.62
C ALA A 134 -57.82 45.56 28.70
N GLN A 135 -58.34 46.09 27.59
CA GLN A 135 -59.11 45.32 26.59
C GLN A 135 -58.27 44.89 25.37
N VAL A 136 -57.08 45.47 25.19
CA VAL A 136 -56.13 45.16 24.11
C VAL A 136 -54.75 44.99 24.74
N PHE A 137 -54.09 43.88 24.42
CA PHE A 137 -52.74 43.58 24.86
C PHE A 137 -51.84 43.36 23.66
N GLU A 138 -50.72 44.07 23.58
CA GLU A 138 -49.78 43.94 22.45
C GLU A 138 -49.14 42.54 22.38
N GLY A 139 -49.09 41.81 23.49
CA GLY A 139 -48.57 40.44 23.54
C GLY A 139 -49.47 39.37 22.90
N GLU A 140 -50.72 39.69 22.55
CA GLU A 140 -51.65 38.73 21.93
C GLU A 140 -51.21 38.31 20.51
N ASP A 141 -50.46 39.17 19.82
CA ASP A 141 -49.99 39.00 18.42
C ASP A 141 -51.00 38.31 17.50
N LEU A 142 -52.01 39.06 17.06
CA LEU A 142 -53.00 38.59 16.08
C LEU A 142 -52.37 38.16 14.74
N ARG A 143 -51.14 38.60 14.44
CA ARG A 143 -50.41 38.27 13.20
C ARG A 143 -49.45 37.09 13.37
N ALA A 144 -49.49 36.37 14.49
CA ALA A 144 -48.59 35.23 14.73
C ALA A 144 -48.68 34.15 13.61
N GLY A 145 -49.88 33.93 13.05
CA GLY A 145 -50.07 33.00 11.93
C GLY A 145 -49.35 33.44 10.65
N GLU A 146 -49.49 34.70 10.25
CA GLU A 146 -48.80 35.29 9.10
C GLU A 146 -47.28 35.28 9.31
N ARG A 147 -46.83 35.68 10.50
CA ARG A 147 -45.42 35.66 10.90
C ARG A 147 -44.81 34.27 10.72
N ARG A 148 -45.47 33.23 11.24
CA ARG A 148 -45.01 31.83 11.08
C ARG A 148 -44.97 31.40 9.62
N ARG A 149 -45.97 31.80 8.82
CA ARG A 149 -45.99 31.49 7.38
C ARG A 149 -44.81 32.12 6.65
N VAL A 150 -44.50 33.39 6.93
CA VAL A 150 -43.36 34.09 6.34
C VAL A 150 -42.04 33.46 6.78
N GLN A 151 -41.88 33.17 8.07
CA GLN A 151 -40.70 32.49 8.61
C GLN A 151 -40.50 31.11 7.98
N ALA A 152 -41.57 30.32 7.82
CA ALA A 152 -41.49 29.01 7.18
C ALA A 152 -41.13 29.12 5.69
N ALA A 153 -41.67 30.10 4.97
CA ALA A 153 -41.33 30.36 3.58
C ALA A 153 -39.85 30.79 3.43
N GLN A 154 -39.36 31.63 4.34
CA GLN A 154 -37.97 32.06 4.37
C GLN A 154 -37.03 30.88 4.68
N GLN A 155 -37.36 30.07 5.67
CA GLN A 155 -36.60 28.86 6.00
C GLN A 155 -36.52 27.91 4.81
N ARG A 156 -37.64 27.70 4.12
CA ARG A 156 -37.68 26.87 2.92
C ARG A 156 -36.78 27.42 1.82
N ALA A 157 -36.87 28.72 1.52
CA ALA A 157 -36.02 29.35 0.52
C ALA A 157 -34.52 29.22 0.85
N TRP A 158 -34.14 29.34 2.12
CA TRP A 158 -32.75 29.12 2.55
C TRP A 158 -32.31 27.67 2.39
N CYS A 159 -33.14 26.70 2.77
CA CYS A 159 -32.84 25.29 2.58
C CYS A 159 -32.71 24.94 1.10
N ASP A 160 -33.60 25.44 0.25
CA ASP A 160 -33.57 25.21 -1.20
C ASP A 160 -32.29 25.82 -1.81
N ALA A 161 -31.90 27.04 -1.41
CA ALA A 161 -30.67 27.68 -1.86
C ALA A 161 -29.42 26.90 -1.42
N GLN A 162 -29.36 26.47 -0.15
CA GLN A 162 -28.25 25.69 0.39
C GLN A 162 -28.14 24.32 -0.30
N GLN A 163 -29.27 23.69 -0.59
CA GLN A 163 -29.28 22.43 -1.33
C GLN A 163 -28.76 22.63 -2.76
N ALA A 164 -29.23 23.66 -3.47
CA ALA A 164 -28.74 23.96 -4.80
C ALA A 164 -27.24 24.26 -4.84
N GLU A 165 -26.72 25.01 -3.85
CA GLU A 165 -25.29 25.29 -3.72
C GLU A 165 -24.48 24.00 -3.48
N ARG A 166 -24.95 23.14 -2.56
CA ARG A 166 -24.30 21.85 -2.30
C ARG A 166 -24.32 20.95 -3.52
N ASP A 167 -25.45 20.85 -4.19
CA ASP A 167 -25.60 19.99 -5.36
C ASP A 167 -24.72 20.50 -6.52
N ALA A 168 -24.62 21.81 -6.72
CA ALA A 168 -23.69 22.42 -7.67
C ALA A 168 -22.21 22.16 -7.31
N ALA A 169 -21.85 22.26 -6.03
CA ALA A 169 -20.50 21.94 -5.56
C ALA A 169 -20.15 20.47 -5.79
N THR A 170 -21.09 19.55 -5.51
CA THR A 170 -20.88 18.11 -5.76
C THR A 170 -20.75 17.78 -7.24
N LEU A 171 -21.48 18.48 -8.12
CA LEU A 171 -21.33 18.31 -9.56
C LEU A 171 -19.96 18.80 -10.02
N ALA A 172 -19.51 19.96 -9.55
CA ALA A 172 -18.19 20.49 -9.86
C ALA A 172 -17.06 19.57 -9.37
N GLU A 173 -17.22 18.96 -8.19
CA GLU A 173 -16.28 17.96 -7.67
C GLU A 173 -16.25 16.71 -8.55
N GLN A 174 -17.40 16.19 -8.97
CA GLN A 174 -17.48 15.04 -9.89
C GLN A 174 -16.84 15.34 -11.25
N GLU A 175 -17.09 16.52 -11.82
CA GLU A 175 -16.47 16.95 -13.08
C GLU A 175 -14.94 17.06 -12.93
N ALA A 176 -14.46 17.61 -11.81
CA ALA A 176 -13.03 17.69 -11.51
C ALA A 176 -12.41 16.30 -11.33
N GLU A 177 -13.10 15.37 -10.66
CA GLU A 177 -12.65 13.99 -10.47
C GLU A 177 -12.58 13.24 -11.80
N ILE A 178 -13.58 13.39 -12.68
CA ILE A 178 -13.55 12.81 -14.03
C ILE A 178 -12.38 13.37 -14.83
N ALA A 179 -12.20 14.69 -14.84
CA ALA A 179 -11.09 15.34 -15.55
C ALA A 179 -9.72 14.88 -15.02
N HIS A 180 -9.58 14.76 -13.70
CA HIS A 180 -8.37 14.22 -13.08
C HIS A 180 -8.15 12.75 -13.47
N GLY A 181 -9.20 11.92 -13.44
CA GLY A 181 -9.14 10.52 -13.86
C GLY A 181 -8.73 10.37 -15.33
N GLU A 182 -9.21 11.23 -16.22
CA GLU A 182 -8.78 11.27 -17.62
C GLU A 182 -7.31 11.68 -17.76
N LEU A 183 -6.86 12.69 -17.00
CA LEU A 183 -5.46 13.10 -16.98
C LEU A 183 -4.54 11.96 -16.53
N VAL A 184 -4.90 11.24 -15.46
CA VAL A 184 -4.12 10.10 -14.96
C VAL A 184 -4.04 9.00 -16.02
N LYS A 185 -5.15 8.67 -16.68
CA LYS A 185 -5.15 7.68 -17.79
C LYS A 185 -4.22 8.10 -18.93
N GLN A 186 -4.20 9.39 -19.29
CA GLN A 186 -3.28 9.90 -20.32
C GLN A 186 -1.82 9.79 -19.86
N GLN A 187 -1.53 10.10 -18.60
CA GLN A 187 -0.19 9.96 -18.04
C GLN A 187 0.26 8.50 -18.01
N GLU A 188 -0.59 7.57 -17.60
CA GLU A 188 -0.29 6.13 -17.63
C GLU A 188 -0.02 5.63 -19.06
N ALA A 189 -0.88 5.99 -20.01
CA ALA A 189 -0.68 5.63 -21.42
C ALA A 189 0.66 6.17 -21.97
N TYR A 190 0.99 7.42 -21.63
CA TYR A 190 2.28 8.03 -22.00
C TYR A 190 3.46 7.30 -21.35
N GLN A 191 3.38 6.99 -20.05
CA GLN A 191 4.42 6.25 -19.34
C GLN A 191 4.63 4.86 -19.95
N SER A 192 3.55 4.12 -20.23
CA SER A 192 3.63 2.81 -20.89
C SER A 192 4.28 2.91 -22.28
N ALA A 193 3.94 3.93 -23.08
CA ALA A 193 4.55 4.16 -24.38
C ALA A 193 6.06 4.47 -24.26
N VAL A 194 6.45 5.28 -23.28
CA VAL A 194 7.86 5.60 -23.01
C VAL A 194 8.64 4.34 -22.58
N VAL A 195 8.08 3.53 -21.69
CA VAL A 195 8.72 2.28 -21.25
C VAL A 195 8.89 1.32 -22.42
N ALA A 196 7.85 1.13 -23.25
CA ALA A 196 7.94 0.28 -24.45
C ALA A 196 9.02 0.78 -25.43
N ALA A 197 9.08 2.09 -25.67
CA ALA A 197 10.11 2.69 -26.52
C ALA A 197 11.52 2.52 -25.94
N GLN A 198 11.68 2.64 -24.61
CA GLN A 198 12.96 2.38 -23.95
C GLN A 198 13.40 0.92 -24.07
N GLU A 199 12.48 -0.04 -23.88
CA GLU A 199 12.78 -1.46 -24.08
C GLU A 199 13.18 -1.77 -25.51
N GLU A 200 12.48 -1.19 -26.49
CA GLU A 200 12.81 -1.36 -27.90
C GLU A 200 14.19 -0.77 -28.23
N ALA A 201 14.50 0.42 -27.73
CA ALA A 201 15.80 1.06 -27.88
C ALA A 201 16.93 0.23 -27.24
N ARG A 202 16.71 -0.33 -26.04
CA ARG A 202 17.68 -1.24 -25.40
C ARG A 202 17.91 -2.50 -26.23
N ARG A 203 16.85 -3.13 -26.72
CA ARG A 203 16.96 -4.31 -27.60
C ARG A 203 17.68 -3.99 -28.91
N ALA A 204 17.42 -2.81 -29.50
CA ALA A 204 18.12 -2.36 -30.70
C ALA A 204 19.62 -2.18 -30.42
N PHE A 205 19.96 -1.49 -29.33
CA PHE A 205 21.35 -1.31 -28.88
C PHE A 205 22.06 -2.64 -28.62
N GLU A 206 21.42 -3.58 -27.91
CA GLU A 206 21.97 -4.91 -27.65
C GLU A 206 22.23 -5.69 -28.95
N ARG A 207 21.34 -5.59 -29.94
CA ARG A 207 21.55 -6.20 -31.27
C ARG A 207 22.72 -5.57 -32.01
N ASP A 208 22.86 -4.24 -31.95
CA ASP A 208 23.98 -3.53 -32.58
C ASP A 208 25.31 -3.93 -31.95
N VAL A 209 25.38 -3.97 -30.61
CA VAL A 209 26.56 -4.44 -29.87
C VAL A 209 26.88 -5.90 -30.18
N ALA A 210 25.87 -6.77 -30.24
CA ALA A 210 26.07 -8.18 -30.59
C ALA A 210 26.64 -8.33 -32.02
N ARG A 211 26.15 -7.52 -32.97
CA ARG A 211 26.67 -7.49 -34.34
C ARG A 211 28.10 -7.00 -34.40
N GLU A 212 28.45 -5.94 -33.68
CA GLU A 212 29.83 -5.44 -33.61
C GLU A 212 30.77 -6.46 -32.96
N ASN A 213 30.36 -7.10 -31.86
CA ASN A 213 31.15 -8.14 -31.21
C ASN A 213 31.36 -9.36 -32.12
N ALA A 214 30.35 -9.74 -32.90
CA ALA A 214 30.49 -10.80 -33.90
C ALA A 214 31.51 -10.42 -34.98
N ALA A 215 31.45 -9.20 -35.51
CA ALA A 215 32.42 -8.71 -36.48
C ALA A 215 33.84 -8.66 -35.91
N LEU A 216 34.01 -8.20 -34.66
CA LEU A 216 35.29 -8.21 -33.96
C LEU A 216 35.84 -9.63 -33.73
N ALA A 217 34.96 -10.60 -33.44
CA ALA A 217 35.35 -11.99 -33.29
C ALA A 217 35.81 -12.61 -34.61
N GLU A 218 35.12 -12.30 -35.72
CA GLU A 218 35.55 -12.70 -37.07
C GLU A 218 36.91 -12.10 -37.43
N GLU A 219 37.11 -10.80 -37.14
CA GLU A 219 38.39 -10.12 -37.39
C GLU A 219 39.53 -10.70 -36.53
N ALA A 220 39.27 -10.99 -35.26
CA ALA A 220 40.24 -11.61 -34.37
C ALA A 220 40.61 -13.03 -34.82
N LEU A 221 39.64 -13.80 -35.32
CA LEU A 221 39.87 -15.13 -35.89
C LEU A 221 40.69 -15.05 -37.17
N ALA A 222 40.39 -14.11 -38.06
CA ALA A 222 41.18 -13.85 -39.26
C ALA A 222 42.64 -13.50 -38.90
N ARG A 223 42.84 -12.59 -37.94
CA ARG A 223 44.17 -12.23 -37.43
C ARG A 223 44.91 -13.43 -36.84
N ALA A 224 44.24 -14.25 -36.04
CA ALA A 224 44.86 -15.45 -35.46
C ALA A 224 45.26 -16.47 -36.53
N ILE A 225 44.46 -16.61 -37.59
CA ILE A 225 44.81 -17.46 -38.75
C ILE A 225 46.04 -16.90 -39.47
N GLU A 226 46.09 -15.58 -39.73
CA GLU A 226 47.25 -14.93 -40.34
C GLU A 226 48.52 -15.07 -39.48
N GLU A 227 48.42 -14.83 -38.17
CA GLU A 227 49.54 -15.01 -37.23
C GLU A 227 50.01 -16.46 -37.21
N LYS A 228 49.09 -17.43 -37.24
CA LYS A 228 49.44 -18.84 -37.33
C LYS A 228 50.15 -19.15 -38.64
N HIS A 229 49.64 -18.69 -39.77
CA HIS A 229 50.31 -18.88 -41.07
C HIS A 229 51.70 -18.24 -41.09
N ALA A 230 51.86 -17.05 -40.51
CA ALA A 230 53.16 -16.39 -40.40
C ALA A 230 54.12 -17.18 -39.49
N SER A 231 53.63 -17.71 -38.37
CA SER A 231 54.40 -18.56 -37.46
C SER A 231 54.80 -19.88 -38.11
N ASP A 232 53.88 -20.54 -38.80
CA ASP A 232 54.14 -21.81 -39.51
C ASP A 232 55.17 -21.58 -40.62
N ALA A 233 55.05 -20.49 -41.39
CA ALA A 233 56.02 -20.11 -42.42
C ALA A 233 57.41 -19.77 -41.82
N ALA A 234 57.45 -19.10 -40.67
CA ALA A 234 58.70 -18.82 -39.97
C ALA A 234 59.36 -20.11 -39.46
N ALA A 235 58.57 -21.04 -38.91
CA ALA A 235 59.05 -22.34 -38.45
C ALA A 235 59.54 -23.22 -39.61
N GLU A 236 58.87 -23.19 -40.76
CA GLU A 236 59.32 -23.88 -41.98
C GLU A 236 60.63 -23.29 -42.50
N ALA A 237 60.75 -21.95 -42.55
CA ALA A 237 61.99 -21.28 -42.93
C ALA A 237 63.15 -21.59 -41.94
N GLU A 238 62.87 -21.67 -40.64
CA GLU A 238 63.84 -22.10 -39.63
C GLU A 238 64.25 -23.57 -39.84
N ALA A 239 63.29 -24.47 -40.07
CA ALA A 239 63.56 -25.89 -40.32
C ALA A 239 64.41 -26.09 -41.60
N GLU A 240 64.14 -25.35 -42.66
CA GLU A 240 64.97 -25.35 -43.88
C GLU A 240 66.38 -24.83 -43.59
N ALA A 241 66.51 -23.71 -42.88
CA ALA A 241 67.80 -23.15 -42.52
C ALA A 241 68.63 -24.13 -41.65
N VAL A 242 67.98 -24.79 -40.69
CA VAL A 242 68.57 -25.83 -39.82
C VAL A 242 68.97 -27.07 -40.62
N ALA A 243 68.16 -27.50 -41.59
CA ALA A 243 68.45 -28.67 -42.42
C ALA A 243 69.67 -28.46 -43.34
N VAL A 244 69.88 -27.23 -43.82
CA VAL A 244 71.03 -26.86 -44.66
C VAL A 244 72.23 -26.41 -43.83
N ASP A 245 72.07 -26.25 -42.52
CA ASP A 245 73.14 -25.78 -41.64
C ASP A 245 74.35 -26.73 -41.66
N ALA A 246 75.51 -26.17 -41.99
CA ALA A 246 76.74 -26.91 -42.18
C ALA A 246 77.28 -27.56 -40.89
N THR A 247 76.84 -27.09 -39.72
CA THR A 247 77.22 -27.70 -38.43
C THR A 247 76.40 -28.96 -38.16
N LEU A 248 75.08 -28.94 -38.41
CA LEU A 248 74.19 -30.09 -38.23
C LEU A 248 74.35 -31.15 -39.32
N ALA A 249 74.62 -30.75 -40.57
CA ALA A 249 74.88 -31.67 -41.68
C ALA A 249 76.27 -32.34 -41.61
N GLU A 250 77.06 -32.00 -40.59
CA GLU A 250 78.42 -32.51 -40.39
C GLU A 250 79.32 -32.37 -41.63
N ASP A 251 79.12 -31.32 -42.43
CA ASP A 251 79.76 -31.18 -43.74
C ASP A 251 81.31 -31.13 -43.60
N PRO A 252 82.06 -32.08 -44.21
CA PRO A 252 83.52 -32.09 -44.19
C PRO A 252 84.16 -30.87 -44.87
N SER A 253 83.42 -30.14 -45.70
CA SER A 253 83.90 -28.95 -46.41
C SER A 253 84.28 -27.80 -45.46
N VAL A 254 83.60 -27.69 -44.31
CA VAL A 254 83.85 -26.64 -43.29
C VAL A 254 85.26 -26.75 -42.68
N GLY A 255 85.79 -27.98 -42.63
CA GLY A 255 87.15 -28.25 -42.17
C GLY A 255 88.23 -27.91 -43.20
N ALA A 256 87.90 -27.86 -44.49
CA ALA A 256 88.85 -27.56 -45.55
C ALA A 256 89.18 -26.06 -45.56
N THR A 257 90.47 -25.71 -45.42
CA THR A 257 90.88 -24.31 -45.53
C THR A 257 91.06 -23.91 -46.99
N ASN A 258 90.04 -23.31 -47.59
CA ASN A 258 90.18 -22.75 -48.95
C ASN A 258 91.02 -21.46 -49.01
N TYR A 259 91.48 -20.92 -47.87
CA TYR A 259 92.05 -19.57 -47.82
C TYR A 259 93.59 -19.51 -47.91
N LEU A 260 94.34 -20.55 -47.50
CA LEU A 260 95.81 -20.50 -47.44
C LEU A 260 96.55 -21.69 -48.05
N SER A 261 95.94 -22.87 -48.15
CA SER A 261 96.58 -24.07 -48.68
C SER A 261 95.55 -25.17 -48.89
N GLU A 262 95.58 -25.82 -50.06
CA GLU A 262 94.72 -26.95 -50.43
C GLU A 262 95.01 -28.22 -49.61
N THR A 263 96.20 -28.32 -48.99
CA THR A 263 96.61 -29.50 -48.20
C THR A 263 96.47 -29.31 -46.69
N ARG A 264 96.17 -28.08 -46.23
CA ARG A 264 96.03 -27.78 -44.80
C ARG A 264 94.57 -27.89 -44.40
N VAL A 265 94.33 -28.37 -43.18
CA VAL A 265 92.98 -28.53 -42.63
C VAL A 265 92.89 -27.76 -41.31
N ARG A 266 91.72 -27.20 -41.03
CA ARG A 266 91.47 -26.45 -39.79
C ARG A 266 91.50 -27.38 -38.58
N ALA A 267 92.30 -27.03 -37.57
CA ALA A 267 92.51 -27.89 -36.39
C ALA A 267 91.25 -28.05 -35.54
N ASP A 268 90.39 -27.04 -35.52
CA ASP A 268 89.13 -26.99 -34.77
C ASP A 268 87.99 -27.78 -35.45
N HIS A 269 88.03 -27.96 -36.78
CA HIS A 269 86.98 -28.61 -37.58
C HIS A 269 87.47 -29.89 -38.27
N TRP A 270 88.50 -30.53 -37.72
CA TRP A 270 89.00 -31.80 -38.23
C TRP A 270 88.06 -32.96 -37.86
N LYS A 271 87.39 -33.54 -38.87
CA LYS A 271 86.39 -34.61 -38.71
C LYS A 271 86.89 -35.95 -39.29
N GLY A 272 88.12 -36.32 -38.98
CA GLY A 272 88.73 -37.57 -39.44
C GLY A 272 89.19 -37.53 -40.91
N MET A 273 89.75 -38.66 -41.37
CA MET A 273 90.26 -38.79 -42.74
C MET A 273 89.13 -38.98 -43.74
N ARG A 274 89.33 -38.48 -44.98
CA ARG A 274 88.37 -38.69 -46.06
C ARG A 274 88.31 -40.18 -46.42
N ARG A 275 87.15 -40.63 -46.87
CA ARG A 275 86.95 -42.03 -47.30
C ARG A 275 87.94 -42.41 -48.42
N GLU A 276 88.29 -41.47 -49.29
CA GLU A 276 89.29 -41.64 -50.35
C GLU A 276 90.69 -41.94 -49.78
N ASP A 277 91.11 -41.26 -48.72
CA ASP A 277 92.40 -41.49 -48.08
C ASP A 277 92.45 -42.86 -47.38
N HIS A 278 91.35 -43.25 -46.71
CA HIS A 278 91.22 -44.61 -46.16
C HIS A 278 91.34 -45.70 -47.23
N LEU A 279 90.76 -45.49 -48.41
CA LEU A 279 90.88 -46.41 -49.54
C LEU A 279 92.32 -46.46 -50.08
N ARG A 280 93.01 -45.31 -50.15
CA ARG A 280 94.43 -45.25 -50.53
C ARG A 280 95.31 -46.03 -49.57
N TYR A 281 95.13 -45.85 -48.25
CA TYR A 281 95.87 -46.61 -47.25
C TYR A 281 95.59 -48.11 -47.33
N ALA A 282 94.34 -48.50 -47.55
CA ALA A 282 93.99 -49.91 -47.72
C ALA A 282 94.68 -50.53 -48.94
N ALA A 283 94.74 -49.81 -50.07
CA ALA A 283 95.45 -50.25 -51.27
C ALA A 283 96.96 -50.38 -51.03
N GLU A 284 97.56 -49.43 -50.33
CA GLU A 284 99.00 -49.45 -50.02
C GLU A 284 99.37 -50.57 -49.05
N GLN A 285 98.54 -50.83 -48.03
CA GLN A 285 98.73 -51.98 -47.13
C GLN A 285 98.61 -53.31 -47.87
N GLN A 286 97.69 -53.42 -48.83
CA GLN A 286 97.57 -54.62 -49.65
C GLN A 286 98.83 -54.85 -50.49
N ALA A 287 99.35 -53.81 -51.14
CA ALA A 287 100.59 -53.88 -51.91
C ALA A 287 101.81 -54.30 -51.04
N GLN A 288 101.89 -53.82 -49.79
CA GLN A 288 102.94 -54.24 -48.86
C GLN A 288 102.84 -55.72 -48.45
N ARG A 289 101.62 -56.25 -48.28
CA ARG A 289 101.40 -57.68 -47.98
C ARG A 289 101.83 -58.56 -49.13
N ASP A 290 101.49 -58.15 -50.36
CA ASP A 290 101.85 -58.89 -51.57
C ASP A 290 103.37 -58.90 -51.76
N ALA A 291 104.06 -57.77 -51.60
CA ALA A 291 105.52 -57.68 -51.67
C ALA A 291 106.25 -58.50 -50.59
N LYS A 292 105.67 -58.60 -49.38
CA LYS A 292 106.23 -59.42 -48.30
C LYS A 292 106.04 -60.92 -48.58
N ALA A 293 104.93 -61.31 -49.20
CA ALA A 293 104.69 -62.69 -49.60
C ALA A 293 105.69 -63.14 -50.69
N THR A 294 105.95 -62.30 -51.70
CA THR A 294 106.94 -62.61 -52.74
C THR A 294 108.35 -62.76 -52.17
N ALA A 295 108.76 -61.89 -51.24
CA ALA A 295 110.07 -61.99 -50.60
C ALA A 295 110.23 -63.28 -49.77
N ALA A 296 109.17 -63.74 -49.10
CA ALA A 296 109.19 -65.00 -48.33
C ALA A 296 109.30 -66.25 -49.23
N GLU A 297 108.69 -66.23 -50.43
CA GLU A 297 108.82 -67.32 -51.41
C GLU A 297 110.25 -67.43 -51.97
N GLU A 298 110.89 -66.29 -52.25
CA GLU A 298 112.29 -66.23 -52.71
C GLU A 298 113.26 -66.78 -51.66
N GLU A 299 113.07 -66.40 -50.38
CA GLU A 299 113.89 -66.90 -49.27
C GLU A 299 113.73 -68.42 -49.05
N ALA A 300 112.49 -68.93 -49.14
CA ALA A 300 112.22 -70.36 -49.04
C ALA A 300 112.86 -71.16 -50.19
N ALA A 301 112.89 -70.60 -51.41
CA ALA A 301 113.57 -71.22 -52.55
C ALA A 301 115.10 -71.28 -52.36
N ALA A 302 115.71 -70.20 -51.86
CA ALA A 302 117.14 -70.14 -51.56
C ALA A 302 117.53 -71.16 -50.47
N ASN A 303 116.73 -71.28 -49.40
CA ASN A 303 116.98 -72.25 -48.33
C ASN A 303 116.89 -73.70 -48.82
N ARG A 304 115.95 -74.03 -49.72
CA ARG A 304 115.86 -75.38 -50.32
C ARG A 304 117.11 -75.72 -51.15
N ALA A 305 117.63 -74.76 -51.92
CA ALA A 305 118.85 -74.96 -52.70
C ALA A 305 120.08 -75.19 -51.81
N HIS A 306 120.21 -74.42 -50.72
CA HIS A 306 121.30 -74.57 -49.76
C HIS A 306 121.28 -75.94 -49.04
N PHE A 307 120.10 -76.40 -48.61
CA PHE A 307 119.94 -77.73 -47.99
C PHE A 307 120.31 -78.88 -48.94
N ALA A 308 119.92 -78.80 -50.21
CA ALA A 308 120.29 -79.82 -51.20
C ALA A 308 121.81 -79.88 -51.41
N GLN A 309 122.49 -78.73 -51.41
CA GLN A 309 123.94 -78.66 -51.55
C GLN A 309 124.66 -79.21 -50.31
N SER A 310 124.17 -78.94 -49.10
CA SER A 310 124.80 -79.45 -47.87
C SER A 310 124.70 -80.97 -47.73
N GLU A 311 123.57 -81.57 -48.11
CA GLU A 311 123.39 -83.04 -48.07
C GLU A 311 124.30 -83.75 -49.07
N LEU A 312 124.56 -83.16 -50.24
CA LEU A 312 125.52 -83.70 -51.20
C LEU A 312 126.94 -83.72 -50.61
N VAL A 313 127.35 -82.62 -49.98
CA VAL A 313 128.66 -82.50 -49.31
C VAL A 313 128.79 -83.55 -48.18
N ARG A 314 127.75 -83.73 -47.35
CA ARG A 314 127.75 -84.73 -46.28
C ARG A 314 128.00 -86.15 -46.81
N LYS A 315 127.27 -86.58 -47.85
CA LYS A 315 127.46 -87.91 -48.46
C LYS A 315 128.87 -88.12 -49.02
N THR A 316 129.47 -87.09 -49.64
CA THR A 316 130.84 -87.20 -50.16
C THR A 316 131.90 -87.34 -49.06
N LEU A 317 131.67 -86.71 -47.90
CA LEU A 317 132.54 -86.81 -46.72
C LEU A 317 132.45 -88.20 -46.06
N GLU A 318 131.25 -88.76 -45.92
CA GLU A 318 131.04 -90.12 -45.38
C GLU A 318 131.75 -91.17 -46.23
N GLN A 319 131.62 -91.13 -47.56
CA GLN A 319 132.30 -92.06 -48.47
C GLN A 319 133.84 -91.97 -48.36
N ARG A 320 134.39 -90.77 -48.20
CA ARG A 320 135.84 -90.59 -47.97
C ARG A 320 136.29 -91.12 -46.61
N ALA A 321 135.49 -90.95 -45.56
CA ALA A 321 135.81 -91.45 -44.23
C ALA A 321 135.87 -92.98 -44.20
N GLU A 322 134.93 -93.66 -44.86
CA GLU A 322 134.91 -95.13 -44.97
C GLU A 322 136.15 -95.67 -45.71
N GLN A 323 136.58 -95.02 -46.81
CA GLN A 323 137.79 -95.40 -47.55
C GLN A 323 139.07 -95.29 -46.70
N VAL A 324 139.18 -94.25 -45.87
CA VAL A 324 140.33 -94.05 -44.98
C VAL A 324 140.37 -95.11 -43.87
N GLU A 325 139.23 -95.48 -43.30
CA GLU A 325 139.18 -96.50 -42.25
C GLU A 325 139.50 -97.90 -42.79
N GLN A 326 139.04 -98.25 -44.00
CA GLN A 326 139.42 -99.51 -44.65
C GLN A 326 140.94 -99.59 -44.91
N PHE A 327 141.55 -98.51 -45.38
CA PHE A 327 143.00 -98.43 -45.61
C PHE A 327 143.82 -98.60 -44.32
N LYS A 328 143.40 -97.99 -43.20
CA LYS A 328 144.06 -98.16 -41.90
C LYS A 328 143.99 -99.59 -41.37
N LEU A 329 142.86 -100.27 -41.59
CA LEU A 329 142.65 -101.66 -41.17
C LEU A 329 143.61 -102.61 -41.90
N GLU A 330 143.77 -102.46 -43.22
CA GLU A 330 144.73 -103.24 -44.02
C GLU A 330 146.18 -103.02 -43.57
N GLN A 331 146.59 -101.77 -43.34
CA GLN A 331 147.95 -101.49 -42.85
C GLN A 331 148.21 -102.04 -41.46
N ARG A 332 147.23 -101.95 -40.54
CA ARG A 332 147.36 -102.53 -39.18
C ARG A 332 147.49 -104.05 -39.22
N ALA A 333 146.76 -104.73 -40.10
CA ALA A 333 146.87 -106.17 -40.27
C ALA A 333 148.26 -106.58 -40.81
N ALA A 334 148.80 -105.82 -41.77
CA ALA A 334 150.13 -106.05 -42.32
C ALA A 334 151.25 -105.89 -41.27
N VAL A 335 151.20 -104.81 -40.47
CA VAL A 335 152.17 -104.57 -39.38
C VAL A 335 152.05 -105.62 -38.27
N PHE A 336 150.83 -106.06 -37.94
CA PHE A 336 150.63 -107.08 -36.91
C PHE A 336 151.23 -108.45 -37.31
N ASN A 337 151.12 -108.82 -38.58
CA ASN A 337 151.68 -110.07 -39.09
C ASN A 337 153.22 -110.07 -39.10
N THR A 338 153.88 -108.94 -39.39
CA THR A 338 155.35 -108.86 -39.36
C THR A 338 155.92 -108.92 -37.94
N VAL A 339 155.26 -108.28 -36.96
CA VAL A 339 155.66 -108.33 -35.54
C VAL A 339 155.49 -109.75 -34.97
N ARG A 340 154.46 -110.49 -35.39
CA ARG A 340 154.26 -111.88 -34.98
C ARG A 340 155.41 -112.79 -35.42
N ALA A 341 155.85 -112.66 -36.67
CA ALA A 341 156.98 -113.44 -37.20
C ALA A 341 158.30 -113.16 -36.45
N GLN A 342 158.56 -111.90 -36.09
CA GLN A 342 159.75 -111.51 -35.31
C GLN A 342 159.74 -112.08 -33.88
N ARG A 343 158.56 -112.30 -33.28
CA ARG A 343 158.41 -112.86 -31.94
C ARG A 343 158.75 -114.35 -31.89
N GLU A 344 158.36 -115.11 -32.91
CA GLU A 344 158.73 -116.52 -33.08
C GLU A 344 160.25 -116.70 -33.22
N GLU A 345 160.90 -115.85 -34.02
CA GLU A 345 162.37 -115.86 -34.22
C GLU A 345 163.16 -115.57 -32.94
N LYS A 346 162.68 -114.62 -32.13
CA LYS A 346 163.32 -114.29 -30.84
C LYS A 346 163.25 -115.48 -29.87
N HIS A 347 162.12 -116.17 -29.83
CA HIS A 347 161.93 -117.31 -28.93
C HIS A 347 162.86 -118.49 -29.27
N GLN A 348 163.14 -118.72 -30.57
CA GLN A 348 164.12 -119.74 -30.97
C GLN A 348 165.57 -119.34 -30.62
N ARG A 349 165.92 -118.06 -30.76
CA ARG A 349 167.23 -117.53 -30.34
C ARG A 349 167.45 -117.68 -28.83
N ASP A 350 166.50 -117.24 -28.01
CA ASP A 350 166.59 -117.30 -26.55
C ASP A 350 166.75 -118.75 -26.03
N ALA A 351 166.11 -119.74 -26.69
CA ALA A 351 166.26 -121.16 -26.34
C ALA A 351 167.68 -121.70 -26.65
N SER A 352 168.31 -121.25 -27.74
CA SER A 352 169.67 -121.66 -28.12
C SER A 352 170.76 -121.04 -27.24
N THR A 353 170.59 -119.76 -26.85
CA THR A 353 171.54 -119.01 -26.02
C THR A 353 171.54 -119.50 -24.57
N ARG A 354 170.38 -119.87 -24.04
CA ARG A 354 170.25 -120.37 -22.65
C ARG A 354 171.00 -121.68 -22.43
N ARG A 355 171.01 -122.56 -23.43
CA ARG A 355 171.66 -123.89 -23.34
C ARG A 355 173.19 -123.85 -23.49
N SER A 356 173.75 -122.76 -24.03
CA SER A 356 175.18 -122.66 -24.36
C SER A 356 176.00 -121.78 -23.41
N PHE A 357 175.40 -120.76 -22.77
CA PHE A 357 176.15 -119.76 -22.00
C PHE A 357 175.77 -119.63 -20.52
N VAL A 358 174.67 -120.25 -20.06
CA VAL A 358 174.13 -120.00 -18.70
C VAL A 358 174.28 -121.19 -17.75
N GLU A 359 174.25 -122.42 -18.24
CA GLU A 359 174.30 -123.62 -17.39
C GLU A 359 175.73 -124.17 -17.30
N ASN A 360 176.41 -123.86 -16.19
CA ASN A 360 177.72 -124.43 -15.88
C ASN A 360 177.54 -125.82 -15.22
N SER A 361 178.01 -126.88 -15.88
CA SER A 361 178.04 -128.25 -15.34
C SER A 361 179.44 -128.58 -14.82
N ILE A 362 179.54 -128.94 -13.54
CA ILE A 362 180.82 -129.28 -12.89
C ILE A 362 181.19 -130.73 -13.23
N GLY A 363 182.35 -130.93 -13.86
CA GLY A 363 182.89 -132.25 -14.22
C GLY A 363 183.56 -133.00 -13.04
N PRO A 364 183.70 -134.34 -13.14
CA PRO A 364 184.14 -135.21 -12.04
C PRO A 364 185.57 -134.94 -11.51
N GLU A 365 186.40 -134.17 -12.21
CA GLU A 365 187.77 -133.82 -11.79
C GLU A 365 187.82 -132.80 -10.64
N TYR A 366 186.76 -131.98 -10.46
CA TYR A 366 186.64 -131.00 -9.38
C TYR A 366 186.63 -131.63 -7.98
N PHE A 367 186.08 -132.85 -7.84
CA PHE A 367 186.00 -133.55 -6.56
C PHE A 367 187.30 -134.25 -6.16
N GLY A 368 188.28 -134.38 -7.07
CA GLY A 368 189.61 -134.94 -6.76
C GLY A 368 190.56 -133.97 -6.04
N TYR A 369 190.20 -132.69 -5.92
CA TYR A 369 191.00 -131.65 -5.24
C TYR A 369 190.78 -131.58 -3.73
N PHE A 370 189.77 -132.28 -3.18
CA PHE A 370 189.43 -132.26 -1.75
C PHE A 370 189.87 -133.56 -1.07
N GLY A 371 190.83 -133.48 -0.14
CA GLY A 371 191.29 -134.63 0.67
C GLY A 371 192.75 -135.07 0.50
N ASN A 372 193.59 -134.34 -0.25
CA ASN A 372 194.96 -134.78 -0.59
C ASN A 372 196.07 -134.32 0.39
N SER A 373 195.78 -133.85 1.60
CA SER A 373 196.83 -133.45 2.56
C SER A 373 196.47 -133.79 3.99
N ALA A 374 197.31 -134.61 4.62
CA ALA A 374 197.18 -135.09 5.98
C ALA A 374 197.32 -133.93 7.00
N ARG A 375 196.19 -133.32 7.35
CA ARG A 375 195.98 -132.48 8.53
C ARG A 375 194.65 -132.83 9.16
#